data_AF-A0A4Q4DEN1-F1
#
_entry.id   AF-A0A4Q4DEN1-F1
#
_cell.length_a   1.000
_cell.length_b   1.000
_cell.length_c   1.000
_cell.angle_alpha   90.00
_cell.angle_beta   90.00
_cell.angle_gamma   90.00
#
_symmetry.space_group_name_H-M   'P 1'
#
loop_
_entity.id
_entity.type
_entity.pdbx_description
1 polymer ?
#
loop_
_entity_poly.entity_id
_entity_poly.type
_entity_poly.pdbx_seq_one_letter_code
_entity_poly.pdbx_strand_id
1 'polypeptide(L)'
;MAETIICEVDRPFGLSVRVPQPNHVQNPDPRPGEHLRMLTDGMLEHHGEKVDLSALLERTREPHPRETALTLTSAVLPDGHGIAIASFVLLVISSPAIRHASHADSL
;
A
#
# COMPACT_ATOMS: atom_id res chain seq x y z
N MET A 1 -0.62 6.02 -12.88
CA MET A 1 0.32 6.77 -12.04
C MET A 1 -0.08 6.59 -10.60
N ALA A 2 0.88 6.26 -9.74
CA ALA A 2 0.65 6.04 -8.32
C ALA A 2 0.53 7.40 -7.63
N GLU A 3 -0.47 7.53 -6.76
CA GLU A 3 -0.73 8.73 -5.97
C GLU A 3 -0.43 8.44 -4.50
N THR A 4 0.14 9.43 -3.80
CA THR A 4 0.39 9.37 -2.36
C THR A 4 -0.75 10.04 -1.60
N ILE A 5 -1.36 9.30 -0.69
CA ILE A 5 -2.33 9.83 0.26
C ILE A 5 -1.58 10.21 1.53
N ILE A 6 -1.69 11.49 1.94
CA ILE A 6 -1.11 11.96 3.20
C ILE A 6 -2.11 11.68 4.32
N CYS A 7 -1.77 10.74 5.19
CA CYS A 7 -2.54 10.45 6.40
C CYS A 7 -2.22 11.47 7.51
N GLU A 8 -3.20 11.80 8.34
CA GLU A 8 -2.93 12.54 9.57
C GLU A 8 -2.08 11.70 10.53
N VAL A 9 -1.20 12.34 11.29
CA VAL A 9 -0.24 11.66 12.15
C VAL A 9 -0.88 11.34 13.49
N ASP A 10 -1.12 10.06 13.74
CA ASP A 10 -1.44 9.52 15.07
C ASP A 10 -0.17 9.09 15.82
N ARG A 11 -0.27 8.97 17.15
CA ARG A 11 0.86 8.50 17.95
C ARG A 11 1.06 6.98 17.84
N PRO A 12 2.31 6.51 17.93
CA PRO A 12 2.60 5.10 18.12
C PRO A 12 1.90 4.54 19.38
N PHE A 13 1.47 3.28 19.29
CA PHE A 13 0.94 2.55 20.43
C PHE A 13 2.00 2.34 21.53
N GLY A 14 1.56 2.19 22.77
CA GLY A 14 2.43 1.80 23.90
C GLY A 14 3.22 2.95 24.56
N LEU A 15 3.03 4.20 24.12
CA LEU A 15 3.64 5.36 24.79
C LEU A 15 2.94 5.65 26.13
N SER A 16 3.69 5.66 27.24
CA SER A 16 3.17 5.90 28.59
C SER A 16 2.81 7.37 28.89
N VAL A 17 2.92 8.25 27.91
CA VAL A 17 2.56 9.66 28.04
C VAL A 17 1.03 9.77 28.00
N ARG A 18 0.40 10.23 29.08
CA ARG A 18 -1.04 10.57 29.06
C ARG A 18 -1.26 11.73 28.10
N VAL A 19 -1.96 11.47 27.00
CA VAL A 19 -2.33 12.46 25.98
C VAL A 19 -3.85 12.49 25.87
N PRO A 20 -4.47 13.64 25.53
CA PRO A 20 -5.92 13.73 25.44
C PRO A 20 -6.53 13.00 24.24
N GLN A 21 -5.77 12.79 23.16
CA GLN A 21 -6.32 12.36 21.88
C GLN A 21 -6.03 10.89 21.57
N PRO A 22 -7.07 10.05 21.41
CA PRO A 22 -6.93 8.69 20.88
C PRO A 22 -6.59 8.73 19.38
N ASN A 23 -6.21 7.59 18.81
CA ASN A 23 -6.02 7.47 17.35
C ASN A 23 -7.34 7.77 16.63
N HIS A 24 -7.24 8.43 15.48
CA HIS A 24 -8.40 8.94 14.75
C HIS A 24 -8.71 8.03 13.56
N VAL A 25 -9.99 7.90 13.23
CA VAL A 25 -10.41 7.21 12.01
C VAL A 25 -10.20 8.14 10.82
N GLN A 26 -9.46 7.67 9.83
CA GLN A 26 -9.27 8.35 8.55
C GLN A 26 -9.96 7.54 7.46
N ASN A 27 -10.68 8.22 6.56
CA ASN A 27 -11.48 7.58 5.52
C ASN A 27 -10.96 7.94 4.12
N PRO A 28 -9.88 7.31 3.65
CA PRO A 28 -9.47 7.45 2.26
C PRO A 28 -10.57 6.90 1.33
N ASP A 29 -10.86 7.60 0.24
CA ASP A 29 -11.92 7.24 -0.72
C ASP A 29 -11.31 6.80 -2.07
N PRO A 30 -10.73 5.58 -2.16
CA PRO A 30 -10.22 5.06 -3.42
C PRO A 30 -11.37 4.74 -4.37
N ARG A 31 -11.21 5.10 -5.65
CA ARG A 31 -12.21 4.81 -6.67
C ARG A 31 -12.28 3.31 -6.97
N PRO A 32 -13.42 2.80 -7.47
CA PRO A 32 -13.50 1.42 -7.94
C PRO A 32 -12.40 1.09 -8.96
N GLY A 33 -11.70 -0.04 -8.75
CA GLY A 33 -10.53 -0.41 -9.57
C GLY A 33 -9.21 0.26 -9.19
N GLU A 34 -9.19 1.12 -8.16
CA GLU A 34 -7.96 1.58 -7.53
C GLU A 34 -7.52 0.64 -6.41
N HIS A 35 -6.20 0.56 -6.22
CA HIS A 35 -5.57 -0.36 -5.29
C HIS A 35 -4.87 0.48 -4.21
N LEU A 36 -5.44 0.51 -3.01
CA LEU A 36 -4.77 1.12 -1.86
C LEU A 36 -3.59 0.24 -1.43
N ARG A 37 -2.44 0.86 -1.14
CA ARG A 37 -1.22 0.18 -0.71
C ARG A 37 -0.60 0.94 0.44
N MET A 38 -0.34 0.25 1.55
CA MET A 38 0.32 0.83 2.73
C MET A 38 1.79 0.42 2.73
N LEU A 39 2.67 1.41 2.88
CA LEU A 39 4.12 1.22 2.98
C LEU A 39 4.57 1.67 4.36
N THR A 40 5.57 0.98 4.90
CA THR A 40 6.26 1.40 6.11
C THR A 40 7.52 2.18 5.77
N ASP A 41 8.04 2.91 6.74
CA ASP A 41 9.33 3.60 6.67
C ASP A 41 10.46 2.68 6.18
N GLY A 42 10.53 1.44 6.64
CA GLY A 42 11.54 0.46 6.20
C GLY A 42 11.53 0.13 4.70
N MET A 43 10.43 0.42 3.98
CA MET A 43 10.37 0.31 2.51
C MET A 43 10.85 1.55 1.79
N LEU A 44 10.84 2.70 2.47
CA LEU A 44 11.24 4.00 1.93
C LEU A 44 12.72 4.31 2.26
N GLU A 45 13.16 3.89 3.44
CA GLU A 45 14.50 4.13 3.96
C GLU A 45 15.55 3.17 3.39
N HIS A 46 16.83 3.51 3.56
CA HIS A 46 18.00 2.71 3.18
C HIS A 46 18.09 2.32 1.70
N HIS A 47 17.51 1.18 1.35
CA HIS A 47 17.50 0.63 -0.01
C HIS A 47 16.30 1.12 -0.82
N GLY A 48 15.23 1.56 -0.14
CA GLY A 48 14.03 2.11 -0.77
C GLY A 48 14.32 3.35 -1.62
N GLU A 49 15.19 4.25 -1.15
CA GLU A 49 15.59 5.47 -1.87
C GLU A 49 16.24 5.20 -3.24
N LYS A 50 16.81 4.00 -3.43
CA LYS A 50 17.45 3.59 -4.69
C LYS A 50 16.48 2.92 -5.65
N VAL A 51 15.26 2.60 -5.20
CA VAL A 51 14.22 1.95 -5.99
C VAL A 51 13.22 3.00 -6.43
N ASP A 52 12.91 3.04 -7.72
CA ASP A 52 11.75 3.79 -8.22
C ASP A 52 10.47 3.08 -7.81
N LEU A 53 10.01 3.36 -6.58
CA LEU A 53 8.82 2.76 -6.01
C LEU A 53 7.57 3.10 -6.84
N SER A 54 7.48 4.32 -7.39
CA SER A 54 6.33 4.72 -8.20
C SER A 54 6.24 3.86 -9.47
N ALA A 55 7.35 3.69 -10.19
CA ALA A 55 7.40 2.80 -11.34
C ALA A 55 7.13 1.33 -10.96
N LEU A 56 7.59 0.88 -9.80
CA LEU A 56 7.33 -0.49 -9.34
C LEU A 56 5.86 -0.72 -9.00
N LEU A 57 5.19 0.25 -8.36
CA LEU A 57 3.77 0.19 -8.02
C LEU A 57 2.89 0.19 -9.29
N GLU A 58 3.28 0.93 -10.32
CA GLU A 58 2.61 0.90 -11.63
C GLU A 58 2.80 -0.46 -12.32
N ARG A 59 4.01 -1.01 -12.33
CA ARG A 59 4.30 -2.33 -12.92
C ARG A 59 3.59 -3.48 -12.20
N THR A 60 3.22 -3.28 -10.93
CA THR A 60 2.57 -4.27 -10.07
C THR A 60 1.10 -3.92 -9.81
N ARG A 61 0.44 -3.27 -10.77
CA ARG A 61 -0.99 -2.94 -10.70
C ARG A 61 -1.92 -4.15 -10.83
N GLU A 62 -1.62 -5.04 -11.76
CA GLU A 62 -2.46 -6.18 -12.13
C GLU A 62 -2.19 -7.48 -11.34
N PRO A 63 -0.94 -7.82 -10.96
CA PRO A 63 -0.65 -9.08 -10.27
C PRO A 63 -1.40 -9.24 -8.95
N HIS A 64 -1.57 -10.48 -8.52
CA HIS A 64 -2.22 -10.78 -7.24
C HIS A 64 -1.47 -10.07 -6.09
N PRO A 65 -2.15 -9.58 -5.03
CA PRO A 65 -1.51 -8.85 -3.92
C PRO A 65 -0.23 -9.49 -3.38
N ARG A 66 -0.21 -10.82 -3.29
CA ARG A 66 0.97 -11.59 -2.87
C ARG A 66 2.17 -11.44 -3.82
N GLU A 67 1.95 -11.44 -5.12
CA GLU A 67 3.02 -11.31 -6.14
C GLU A 67 3.57 -9.89 -6.16
N THR A 68 2.67 -8.91 -6.02
CA THR A 68 3.02 -7.49 -5.85
C THR A 68 3.89 -7.28 -4.62
N ALA A 69 3.49 -7.86 -3.48
CA ALA A 69 4.27 -7.82 -2.25
C ALA A 69 5.67 -8.41 -2.42
N LEU A 70 5.78 -9.61 -2.99
CA LEU A 70 7.05 -10.25 -3.24
C LEU A 70 7.95 -9.41 -4.14
N THR A 71 7.39 -8.85 -5.22
CA THR A 71 8.14 -8.02 -6.18
C THR A 71 8.66 -6.75 -5.53
N LEU A 72 7.84 -6.06 -4.74
CA LEU A 72 8.22 -4.85 -4.01
C LEU A 72 9.34 -5.14 -3.00
N THR A 73 9.17 -6.17 -2.16
CA THR A 73 10.17 -6.53 -1.15
C THR A 73 11.48 -7.00 -1.78
N SER A 74 11.43 -7.77 -2.86
CA SER A 74 12.64 -8.24 -3.56
C SER A 74 13.42 -7.12 -4.22
N ALA A 75 12.74 -6.05 -4.64
CA ALA A 75 13.41 -4.86 -5.18
C ALA A 75 14.15 -4.06 -4.10
N VAL A 76 13.57 -3.96 -2.90
CA VAL A 76 14.16 -3.22 -1.77
C VAL A 76 15.21 -4.05 -1.01
N LEU A 77 15.06 -5.37 -0.93
CA LEU A 77 15.98 -6.28 -0.23
C LEU A 77 16.55 -7.33 -1.19
N PRO A 78 17.41 -6.94 -2.15
CA PRO A 78 17.89 -7.84 -3.20
C PRO A 78 18.76 -9.00 -2.67
N ASP A 79 19.46 -8.81 -1.55
CA ASP A 79 20.45 -9.77 -1.06
C ASP A 79 19.90 -10.75 -0.01
N GLY A 80 18.67 -10.59 0.49
CA GLY A 80 18.03 -11.54 1.42
C GLY A 80 18.72 -11.77 2.78
N HIS A 81 19.78 -11.02 3.11
CA HIS A 81 20.63 -11.23 4.30
C HIS A 81 20.40 -10.21 5.44
N GLY A 82 19.38 -9.35 5.32
CA GLY A 82 18.93 -8.50 6.42
C GLY A 82 17.83 -9.20 7.20
N ILE A 83 18.01 -9.34 8.53
CA ILE A 83 16.90 -9.69 9.43
C ILE A 83 15.73 -8.78 9.05
N ALA A 84 14.64 -9.36 8.54
CA ALA A 84 13.47 -8.63 8.09
C ALA A 84 12.75 -8.00 9.29
N ILE A 85 13.30 -6.89 9.79
CA ILE A 85 12.60 -5.90 10.60
C ILE A 85 12.02 -4.79 9.72
N ALA A 86 12.08 -4.93 8.39
CA ALA A 86 11.18 -4.22 7.50
C ALA A 86 9.77 -4.85 7.66
N SER A 87 9.02 -4.38 8.66
CA SER A 87 7.61 -4.69 8.80
C SER A 87 6.92 -4.25 7.50
N PHE A 88 6.55 -5.18 6.63
CA PHE A 88 5.76 -4.88 5.45
C PHE A 88 4.32 -5.31 5.74
N VAL A 89 3.38 -4.36 5.67
CA VAL A 89 1.94 -4.65 5.65
C VAL A 89 1.36 -4.03 4.40
N LEU A 90 1.36 -4.78 3.29
CA LEU A 90 0.55 -4.42 2.13
C LEU A 90 -0.86 -4.94 2.33
N LEU A 91 -1.72 -4.05 2.82
CA LEU A 91 -3.16 -4.24 2.72
C LEU A 91 -3.62 -3.75 1.34
N VAL A 92 -3.85 -4.67 0.40
CA VAL A 92 -4.53 -4.34 -0.86
C VAL A 92 -6.03 -4.45 -0.65
N ILE A 93 -6.70 -3.30 -0.66
CA ILE A 93 -8.16 -3.26 -0.77
C ILE A 93 -8.46 -2.98 -2.24
N SER A 94 -8.89 -4.01 -2.96
CA SER A 94 -9.44 -3.86 -4.31
C SER A 94 -10.94 -3.69 -4.19
N SER A 95 -11.45 -2.48 -4.42
CA SER A 95 -12.88 -2.30 -4.67
C SER A 95 -13.18 -2.84 -6.06
N PRO A 96 -14.01 -3.89 -6.23
CA PRO A 96 -14.34 -4.39 -7.56
C PRO A 96 -14.99 -3.25 -8.35
N ALA A 97 -14.46 -2.97 -9.55
CA ALA A 97 -15.16 -2.11 -10.50
C ALA A 97 -16.57 -2.67 -10.69
N ILE A 98 -17.60 -1.84 -10.43
CA ILE A 98 -18.99 -2.21 -10.69
C ILE A 98 -19.08 -2.51 -12.19
N ARG A 99 -19.13 -3.79 -12.57
CA ARG A 99 -19.40 -4.20 -13.94
C ARG A 99 -20.87 -3.86 -14.20
N HIS A 100 -21.13 -2.73 -14.85
CA HIS A 100 -22.41 -2.54 -15.52
C HIS A 100 -22.50 -3.61 -16.60
N ALA A 101 -23.24 -4.68 -16.32
CA ALA A 101 -23.73 -5.57 -17.36
C ALA A 101 -24.73 -4.78 -18.19
N SER A 102 -24.28 -4.16 -19.28
CA SER A 102 -25.18 -3.79 -20.36
C SER A 102 -25.62 -5.09 -21.01
N HIS A 103 -26.72 -5.66 -20.54
CA HIS A 103 -27.54 -6.54 -21.36
C HIS A 103 -28.25 -5.65 -22.38
N ALA A 104 -27.50 -5.27 -23.40
CA ALA A 104 -28.05 -4.93 -24.69
C ALA A 104 -28.12 -6.24 -25.46
N ASP A 105 -29.23 -6.96 -25.31
CA ASP A 105 -29.67 -7.89 -26.35
C ASP A 105 -30.94 -7.30 -26.96
N SER A 106 -30.76 -6.88 -28.21
CA SER A 106 -31.83 -6.73 -29.18
C SER A 106 -32.46 -8.09 -29.47
N LEU A 107 -33.78 -8.21 -29.33
CA LEU A 107 -34.76 -8.50 -30.40
C LEU A 107 -36.16 -8.67 -29.79
#